data_AF-A0A1D2S3Z8-F1
#
_entry.id   AF-A0A1D2S3Z8-F1
#
_cell.length_a   1.000
_cell.length_b   1.000
_cell.length_c   1.000
_cell.angle_alpha   90.00
_cell.angle_beta   90.00
_cell.angle_gamma   90.00
#
_symmetry.space_group_name_H-M   'P 1'
#
loop_
_entity.id
_entity.type
_entity.pdbx_description
1 polymer ?
#
loop_
_entity_poly.entity_id
_entity_poly.type
_entity_poly.pdbx_seq_one_letter_code
_entity_poly.pdbx_strand_id
1 'polypeptide(L)' 'MYWSSWSEFFHMGGYGRYVWGSMGIMAIAMVLEVWQIRARRKRMG' A
#
# COMPACT_ATOMS: atom_id res chain seq x y z
N MET A 1 23.43 -10.16 -6.89
CA MET A 1 22.10 -9.83 -7.43
C MET A 1 22.01 -8.32 -7.53
N TYR A 2 22.16 -7.79 -8.74
CA TYR A 2 22.05 -6.36 -9.01
C TYR A 2 20.59 -6.04 -9.28
N TRP A 3 19.86 -5.61 -8.24
CA TRP A 3 18.56 -4.97 -8.40
C TRP A 3 18.79 -3.64 -9.14
N SER A 4 18.86 -3.68 -10.46
CA SER A 4 19.32 -2.53 -11.26
C SER A 4 18.16 -1.74 -11.87
N SER A 5 16.94 -2.27 -11.85
CA SER A 5 15.82 -1.60 -12.50
C SER A 5 14.45 -1.99 -11.94
N TRP A 6 13.58 -0.98 -11.82
CA TRP A 6 12.14 -1.15 -11.56
C TRP A 6 11.47 -2.08 -12.59
N SER A 7 12.08 -2.26 -13.76
CA SER A 7 11.64 -3.19 -14.80
C SER A 7 11.56 -4.63 -14.30
N GLU A 8 12.52 -5.11 -13.48
CA GLU A 8 12.51 -6.48 -12.94
C GLU A 8 11.39 -6.68 -11.91
N PHE A 9 10.99 -5.63 -11.16
CA PHE A 9 9.84 -5.69 -10.23
C PHE A 9 8.52 -5.96 -10.97
N PHE A 10 8.33 -5.33 -12.13
CA PHE A 10 7.15 -5.56 -12.96
C PHE A 10 7.26 -6.86 -13.77
N HIS A 11 8.47 -7.26 -14.16
CA HIS A 11 8.77 -8.50 -14.88
C HIS A 11 9.01 -9.73 -13.98
N MET A 12 8.54 -9.72 -12.72
CA MET A 12 8.60 -10.86 -11.79
C MET A 12 7.75 -12.10 -12.21
N GLY A 13 7.42 -12.27 -13.50
CA GLY A 13 6.65 -13.43 -13.97
C GLY A 13 5.20 -13.46 -13.48
N GLY A 14 4.63 -12.31 -13.10
CA GLY A 14 3.25 -12.18 -12.62
C GLY A 14 3.08 -12.08 -11.10
N TYR A 15 4.13 -12.38 -10.31
CA TYR A 15 4.10 -12.28 -8.84
C TYR A 15 4.10 -10.84 -8.32
N GLY A 16 4.65 -9.89 -9.08
CA GLY A 16 4.69 -8.48 -8.70
C GLY A 16 3.31 -7.89 -8.39
N ARG A 17 2.25 -8.35 -9.08
CA ARG A 17 0.87 -7.91 -8.84
C ARG A 17 0.35 -8.31 -7.45
N TYR A 18 0.71 -9.48 -6.95
CA TYR A 18 0.30 -9.92 -5.61
C TYR A 18 1.04 -9.16 -4.51
N VAL A 19 2.34 -8.95 -4.70
CA VAL A 19 3.17 -8.18 -3.75
C VAL A 19 2.67 -6.73 -3.67
N TRP A 20 2.59 -6.03 -4.81
CA TRP A 20 2.11 -4.65 -4.82
C TRP A 20 0.63 -4.52 -4.47
N GLY A 21 -0.21 -5.50 -4.83
CA GLY A 21 -1.61 -5.53 -4.44
C GLY A 21 -1.78 -5.63 -2.93
N SER A 22 -1.07 -6.56 -2.27
CA SER A 22 -1.12 -6.71 -0.80
C SER A 22 -0.56 -5.48 -0.07
N MET A 23 0.56 -4.91 -0.53
CA MET A 23 1.09 -3.67 0.04
C MET A 23 0.15 -2.48 -0.18
N GLY A 24 -0.51 -2.41 -1.34
CA GLY A 24 -1.52 -1.39 -1.64
C GLY A 24 -2.75 -1.51 -0.73
N ILE A 25 -3.27 -2.72 -0.52
CA ILE A 25 -4.38 -2.98 0.41
C ILE A 25 -4.00 -2.57 1.85
N MET A 26 -2.80 -2.94 2.32
CA MET A 26 -2.30 -2.54 3.62
C MET A 26 -2.21 -1.01 3.76
N ALA A 27 -1.65 -0.32 2.76
CA ALA A 27 -1.53 1.12 2.76
C ALA A 27 -2.91 1.81 2.80
N ILE A 28 -3.88 1.29 2.05
CA ILE A 28 -5.27 1.78 2.06
C ILE A 28 -5.88 1.60 3.46
N ALA A 29 -5.70 0.43 4.09
CA ALA A 29 -6.23 0.16 5.42
C ALA A 29 -5.67 1.16 6.47
N MET A 30 -4.36 1.39 6.47
CA MET A 30 -3.72 2.37 7.36
C MET A 30 -4.26 3.79 7.13
N VAL A 31 -4.41 4.21 5.87
CA VAL A 31 -4.98 5.53 5.53
C VAL A 31 -6.41 5.65 6.03
N LEU A 32 -7.23 4.61 5.85
CA LEU A 32 -8.61 4.59 6.32
C LEU A 32 -8.71 4.66 7.85
N GLU A 33 -7.89 3.92 8.58
CA GLU A 33 -7.83 3.99 10.05
C GLU A 33 -7.51 5.40 10.52
N VAL A 34 -6.45 6.01 9.97
CA VAL A 34 -6.06 7.38 10.31
C VAL A 34 -7.16 8.37 9.97
N TRP A 35 -7.81 8.22 8.82
CA TRP A 35 -8.92 9.07 8.41
C TRP A 35 -10.12 8.94 9.34
N GLN A 36 -10.49 7.71 9.74
CA GLN A 36 -11.57 7.48 10.70
C GLN A 36 -11.28 8.09 12.07
N ILE A 37 -10.05 7.95 12.57
CA ILE A 37 -9.63 8.56 13.84
C ILE A 37 -9.74 10.08 13.75
N ARG A 38 -9.26 10.68 12.66
CA ARG A 38 -9.38 12.13 12.41
C ARG A 38 -10.83 12.58 12.33
N ALA A 39 -11.68 11.85 11.62
CA ALA A 39 -13.10 12.15 11.49
C ALA A 39 -13.83 12.09 12.85
N ARG A 40 -13.49 11.10 13.69
CA ARG A 40 -14.03 10.98 15.06
C ARG A 40 -13.59 12.13 15.95
N ARG A 41 -12.31 12.52 15.91
CA ARG A 41 -11.80 13.68 16.67
C ARG A 41 -12.51 14.97 16.28
N LYS A 42 -12.77 15.19 14.98
CA LYS A 42 -13.54 16.36 14.51
C LYS A 42 -15.01 16.38 14.97
N ARG A 43 -15.60 15.22 15.28
CA ARG A 43 -16.98 15.13 15.77
C ARG A 43 -17.12 15.32 17.28
N MET A 44 -16.03 15.19 18.04
CA MET A 44 -16.04 15.26 19.51
C MET A 44 -15.47 16.58 20.05
N GLY A 45 -15.07 17.51 19.18
CA GLY A 45 -14.57 18.85 19.54
C GLY A 45 -15.47 19.95 19.01
#